data_AF-A0A954ITG1-F1
#
_entry.id   AF-A0A954ITG1-F1
#
_cell.length_a   1.000
_cell.length_b   1.000
_cell.length_c   1.000
_cell.angle_alpha   90.00
_cell.angle_beta   90.00
_cell.angle_gamma   90.00
#
_symmetry.space_group_name_H-M   'P 1'
#
loop_
_entity.id
_entity.type
_entity.pdbx_description
1 polymer ?
#
loop_
_entity_poly.entity_id
_entity_poly.type
_entity_poly.pdbx_seq_one_letter_code
_entity_poly.pdbx_strand_id
1 'polypeptide(L)'
;MAKLQITLTAIDDDLANAWERWCGDLPFVQVHRGSIFDIPCDAIVSPANSFGFMDGGIDRLYTERYGLALQERVQSAIQTEHAGELLVGAALIVETE
;
A
#
# COMPACT_ATOMS: atom_id res chain seq x y z
N MET A 1 -3.21 -13.15 -20.31
CA MET A 1 -2.58 -12.43 -19.17
C MET A 1 -3.39 -11.17 -18.93
N ALA A 2 -3.79 -10.91 -17.68
CA ALA A 2 -4.38 -9.62 -17.34
C ALA A 2 -3.30 -8.53 -17.47
N LYS A 3 -3.71 -7.34 -17.95
CA LYS A 3 -2.81 -6.19 -18.05
C LYS A 3 -2.78 -5.50 -16.69
N LEU A 4 -1.59 -5.10 -16.23
CA LEU A 4 -1.44 -4.35 -14.98
C LEU A 4 -2.29 -3.08 -15.02
N GLN A 5 -3.05 -2.84 -13.96
CA GLN A 5 -3.79 -1.61 -13.72
C GLN A 5 -3.35 -1.05 -12.37
N ILE A 6 -3.08 0.26 -12.31
CA ILE A 6 -2.69 0.97 -11.10
C ILE A 6 -3.81 1.92 -10.72
N THR A 7 -4.29 1.82 -9.49
CA THR A 7 -5.26 2.77 -8.92
C THR A 7 -4.55 3.63 -7.88
N LEU A 8 -4.44 4.93 -8.14
CA LEU A 8 -3.92 5.91 -7.19
C LEU A 8 -5.08 6.47 -6.37
N THR A 9 -5.16 6.11 -5.08
CA THR A 9 -6.27 6.47 -4.19
C THR A 9 -5.88 7.57 -3.22
N ALA A 10 -6.60 8.70 -3.22
CA ALA A 10 -6.35 9.82 -2.32
C ALA A 10 -7.63 10.30 -1.65
N ILE A 11 -7.56 10.57 -0.34
CA ILE A 11 -8.61 11.25 0.41
C ILE A 11 -8.47 12.79 0.36
N ASP A 12 -7.28 13.26 0.00
CA ASP A 12 -6.94 14.68 -0.12
C ASP A 12 -7.09 15.13 -1.58
N ASP A 13 -7.81 16.22 -1.80
CA ASP A 13 -8.13 16.71 -3.14
C ASP A 13 -6.89 17.24 -3.86
N ASP A 14 -5.95 17.89 -3.16
CA ASP A 14 -4.73 18.42 -3.77
C ASP A 14 -3.85 17.29 -4.31
N LEU A 15 -3.73 16.19 -3.56
CA LEU A 15 -3.02 14.99 -4.01
C LEU A 15 -3.72 14.31 -5.19
N ALA A 16 -5.04 14.16 -5.14
CA ALA A 16 -5.81 13.57 -6.25
C ALA A 16 -5.67 14.40 -7.53
N ASN A 17 -5.77 15.73 -7.41
CA ASN A 17 -5.60 16.66 -8.54
C ASN A 17 -4.18 16.61 -9.11
N ALA A 18 -3.15 16.47 -8.26
CA ALA A 18 -1.78 16.30 -8.70
C ALA A 18 -1.61 15.00 -9.51
N TRP A 19 -2.16 13.88 -9.03
CA TRP A 19 -2.09 12.62 -9.77
C TRP A 19 -2.87 12.65 -11.08
N GLU A 20 -4.04 13.27 -11.12
CA GLU A 20 -4.76 13.44 -12.39
C GLU A 20 -3.93 14.24 -13.40
N ARG A 21 -3.30 15.32 -12.95
CA ARG A 21 -2.45 16.15 -13.81
C ARG A 21 -1.25 15.40 -14.37
N TRP A 22 -0.60 14.56 -13.56
CA TRP A 22 0.68 13.94 -13.93
C TRP A 22 0.57 12.50 -14.44
N CYS A 23 -0.56 11.84 -14.18
CA CYS A 23 -0.75 10.42 -14.50
C CYS A 23 -2.10 10.11 -15.17
N GLY A 24 -3.02 11.07 -15.26
CA GLY A 24 -4.39 10.84 -15.76
C GLY A 24 -4.47 10.50 -17.26
N ASP A 25 -3.40 10.74 -18.02
CA ASP A 25 -3.27 10.37 -19.43
C ASP A 25 -2.68 8.96 -19.64
N LEU A 26 -2.19 8.31 -18.58
CA LEU A 26 -1.63 6.97 -18.66
C LEU A 26 -2.76 5.92 -18.73
N PRO A 27 -2.83 5.10 -19.79
CA PRO A 27 -3.97 4.20 -20.03
C PRO A 27 -4.09 3.04 -19.03
N PHE A 28 -3.10 2.86 -18.17
CA PHE A 28 -3.06 1.83 -17.13
C PHE A 28 -3.18 2.42 -15.72
N VAL A 29 -3.41 3.74 -15.59
CA VAL A 29 -3.58 4.42 -14.31
C VAL A 29 -5.01 4.94 -14.19
N GLN A 30 -5.60 4.76 -13.02
CA GLN A 30 -6.84 5.41 -12.62
C GLN A 30 -6.60 6.17 -11.32
N VAL A 31 -7.14 7.39 -11.22
CA VAL A 31 -7.17 8.13 -9.95
C VAL A 31 -8.54 7.95 -9.31
N HIS A 32 -8.56 7.59 -8.02
CA HIS A 32 -9.77 7.44 -7.22
C HIS A 32 -9.71 8.40 -6.02
N ARG A 33 -10.75 9.21 -5.87
CA ARG A 33 -10.93 10.08 -4.69
C ARG A 33 -11.69 9.31 -3.63
N GLY A 34 -11.02 8.89 -2.57
CA GLY A 34 -11.61 8.07 -1.51
C GLY A 34 -10.61 7.14 -0.84
N SER A 35 -11.16 6.16 -0.13
CA SER A 35 -10.38 5.16 0.61
C SER A 35 -9.71 4.19 -0.36
N ILE A 36 -8.52 3.71 0.02
CA ILE A 36 -7.82 2.64 -0.71
C ILE A 36 -8.61 1.32 -0.71
N PHE A 37 -9.57 1.16 0.20
CA PHE A 37 -10.43 -0.02 0.30
C PHE A 37 -11.73 0.05 -0.51
N ASP A 38 -12.03 1.19 -1.15
CA ASP A 38 -13.26 1.34 -1.95
C ASP A 38 -13.19 0.55 -3.26
N ILE A 39 -11.97 0.26 -3.74
CA ILE A 39 -11.71 -0.37 -5.03
C ILE A 39 -11.13 -1.78 -4.80
N PRO A 40 -11.75 -2.84 -5.35
CA PRO A 40 -11.16 -4.17 -5.36
C PRO A 40 -9.83 -4.17 -6.12
N CYS A 41 -8.82 -4.85 -5.57
CA CYS A 41 -7.50 -4.96 -6.18
C CYS A 41 -6.83 -6.28 -5.78
N ASP A 42 -5.82 -6.67 -6.57
CA ASP A 42 -5.02 -7.86 -6.30
C ASP A 42 -3.94 -7.61 -5.23
N ALA A 43 -3.50 -6.35 -5.05
CA ALA A 43 -2.49 -5.95 -4.09
C ALA A 43 -2.66 -4.48 -3.68
N ILE A 44 -2.27 -4.17 -2.44
CA ILE A 44 -2.28 -2.82 -1.87
C ILE A 44 -0.86 -2.44 -1.44
N VAL A 45 -0.46 -1.19 -1.70
CA VAL A 45 0.85 -0.67 -1.26
C VAL A 45 0.72 -0.03 0.11
N SER A 46 1.52 -0.52 1.06
CA SER A 46 1.71 0.09 2.38
C SER A 46 3.03 0.86 2.39
N PRO A 47 3.01 2.22 2.41
CA PRO A 47 4.21 3.03 2.53
C PRO A 47 4.68 3.09 4.00
N ALA A 48 5.22 1.96 4.47
CA ALA A 48 5.57 1.75 5.87
C ALA A 48 6.98 2.25 6.25
N ASN A 49 7.34 2.02 7.51
CA ASN A 49 8.71 2.17 8.03
C ASN A 49 9.52 0.87 7.90
N SER A 50 10.83 0.96 8.11
CA SER A 50 11.78 -0.16 7.95
C SER A 50 11.55 -1.36 8.87
N PHE A 51 10.75 -1.22 9.93
CA PHE A 51 10.54 -2.24 10.97
C PHE A 51 9.13 -2.83 10.95
N GLY A 52 8.29 -2.44 9.99
CA GLY A 52 6.96 -3.01 9.82
C GLY A 52 5.96 -2.66 10.93
N PHE A 53 6.17 -1.58 11.68
CA PHE A 53 5.13 -1.06 12.59
C PHE A 53 3.98 -0.47 11.77
N MET A 54 2.74 -0.81 12.11
CA MET A 54 1.54 -0.44 11.35
C MET A 54 0.50 0.29 12.23
N ASP A 55 0.98 1.23 13.06
CA ASP A 55 0.20 1.95 14.07
C ASP A 55 -0.14 3.41 13.67
N GLY A 56 0.46 3.91 12.59
CA GLY A 56 0.29 5.28 12.10
C GLY A 56 -0.37 5.36 10.72
N GLY A 57 -0.89 6.55 10.39
CA GLY A 57 -1.34 6.91 9.05
C GLY A 57 -2.27 5.89 8.39
N ILE A 58 -1.96 5.52 7.14
CA ILE A 58 -2.67 4.51 6.37
C ILE A 58 -2.43 3.09 6.90
N ASP A 59 -1.28 2.83 7.53
CA ASP A 59 -0.92 1.49 7.99
C ASP A 59 -1.81 1.00 9.13
N ARG A 60 -2.26 1.93 9.98
CA ARG A 60 -3.30 1.65 11.00
C ARG A 60 -4.61 1.19 10.38
N LEU A 61 -4.98 1.70 9.21
CA LEU A 61 -6.20 1.27 8.53
C LEU A 61 -6.06 -0.18 8.02
N TYR A 62 -4.86 -0.63 7.67
CA TYR A 62 -4.61 -2.03 7.31
C TYR A 62 -4.76 -2.95 8.52
N THR A 63 -4.21 -2.58 9.69
CA THR A 63 -4.36 -3.41 10.89
C THR A 63 -5.79 -3.39 11.43
N GLU A 64 -6.51 -2.28 11.32
CA GLU A 64 -7.96 -2.22 11.63
C GLU A 64 -8.79 -3.12 10.70
N ARG A 65 -8.39 -3.27 9.43
CA ARG A 65 -9.11 -4.09 8.44
C ARG A 65 -8.75 -5.58 8.47
N TYR A 66 -7.45 -5.89 8.48
CA TYR A 66 -6.92 -7.26 8.33
C TYR A 66 -6.47 -7.88 9.67
N GLY A 67 -6.52 -7.11 10.76
CA GLY A 67 -6.11 -7.54 12.09
C GLY A 67 -4.60 -7.46 12.33
N LEU A 68 -4.22 -7.68 13.59
CA LEU A 68 -2.82 -7.60 14.05
C LEU A 68 -1.92 -8.68 13.44
N ALA A 69 -2.49 -9.81 13.02
CA ALA A 69 -1.75 -10.89 12.37
C ALA A 69 -1.05 -10.45 11.09
N LEU A 70 -1.57 -9.43 10.39
CA LEU A 70 -0.89 -8.86 9.21
C LEU A 70 0.45 -8.23 9.62
N GLN A 71 0.47 -7.43 10.69
CA GLN A 71 1.70 -6.81 11.18
C GLN A 71 2.71 -7.88 11.62
N GLU A 72 2.26 -8.93 12.31
CA GLU A 72 3.11 -10.04 12.73
C GLU A 72 3.77 -10.73 11.52
N ARG A 73 3.02 -10.94 10.42
CA ARG A 73 3.56 -11.47 9.17
C ARG A 73 4.59 -10.54 8.52
N VAL A 74 4.30 -9.24 8.44
CA VAL A 74 5.24 -8.24 7.93
C VAL A 74 6.54 -8.25 8.74
N GLN A 75 6.44 -8.19 10.06
CA GLN A 75 7.61 -8.18 10.94
C GLN A 75 8.40 -9.49 10.86
N SER A 76 7.72 -10.62 10.75
CA SER A 76 8.38 -11.93 10.54
C SER A 76 9.14 -11.97 9.21
N ALA A 77 8.54 -11.48 8.12
CA ALA A 77 9.20 -11.40 6.81
C ALA A 77 10.42 -10.47 6.85
N ILE A 78 10.30 -9.28 7.44
CA ILE A 78 11.44 -8.35 7.63
C ILE A 78 12.55 -9.01 8.44
N GLN A 79 12.21 -9.71 9.52
CA GLN A 79 13.18 -10.35 10.39
C GLN A 79 13.94 -11.48 9.69
N THR A 80 13.25 -12.27 8.86
CA THR A 80 13.79 -13.48 8.25
C THR A 80 14.46 -13.22 6.90
N GLU A 81 13.90 -12.33 6.09
CA GLU A 81 14.36 -12.05 4.72
C GLU A 81 15.25 -10.81 4.63
N HIS A 82 15.15 -9.89 5.59
CA HIS A 82 15.85 -8.61 5.58
C HIS A 82 16.66 -8.35 6.86
N ALA A 83 17.01 -9.40 7.61
CA ALA A 83 17.82 -9.33 8.83
C ALA A 83 17.30 -8.33 9.89
N GLY A 84 16.00 -8.07 9.91
CA GLY A 84 15.35 -7.18 10.87
C GLY A 84 15.14 -5.74 10.39
N GLU A 85 15.56 -5.38 9.17
CA GLU A 85 15.33 -4.04 8.62
C GLU A 85 15.08 -4.06 7.11
N LEU A 86 13.91 -3.61 6.68
CA LEU A 86 13.63 -3.36 5.27
C LEU A 86 14.12 -1.95 4.89
N LEU A 87 15.21 -1.87 4.14
CA LEU A 87 15.80 -0.59 3.74
C LEU A 87 14.85 0.25 2.89
N VAL A 88 14.89 1.58 3.08
CA VAL A 88 14.12 2.54 2.29
C VAL A 88 14.40 2.34 0.80
N GLY A 89 13.34 2.20 0.00
CA GLY A 89 13.41 1.92 -1.43
C GLY A 89 13.32 0.43 -1.79
N ALA A 90 13.36 -0.47 -0.80
CA ALA A 90 13.02 -1.88 -0.97
C ALA A 90 11.53 -2.12 -0.71
N ALA A 91 11.05 -3.28 -1.17
CA ALA A 91 9.70 -3.75 -0.94
C ALA A 91 9.71 -5.27 -0.70
N LEU A 92 8.75 -5.74 0.09
CA LEU A 92 8.43 -7.15 0.27
C LEU A 92 6.93 -7.36 0.06
N ILE A 93 6.52 -8.61 -0.15
CA ILE A 93 5.12 -8.99 -0.34
C ILE A 93 4.70 -9.88 0.81
N VAL A 94 3.54 -9.59 1.39
CA VAL A 94 2.87 -10.46 2.36
C VAL A 94 1.44 -10.72 1.93
N GLU A 95 0.95 -11.93 2.16
CA GLU A 95 -0.44 -12.27 1.93
C GLU A 95 -1.33 -11.65 3.02
N THR A 96 -2.46 -11.09 2.60
CA THR A 96 -3.49 -10.61 3.51
C THR A 96 -4.28 -11.76 4.13
N GLU A 97 -4.33 -12.92 3.45
CA GLU A 97 -4.86 -14.24 3.87
C GLU A 97 -4.45 -15.32 2.87
#